data_AF-A0A1S2FTS3-F1
#
_entry.id   AF-A0A1S2FTS3-F1
#
_cell.length_a   1.000
_cell.length_b   1.000
_cell.length_c   1.000
_cell.angle_alpha   90.00
_cell.angle_beta   90.00
_cell.angle_gamma   90.00
#
_symmetry.space_group_name_H-M   'P 1'
#
loop_
_entity.id
_entity.type
_entity.pdbx_description
1 polymer ?
#
loop_
_entity_poly.entity_id
_entity_poly.type
_entity_poly.pdbx_seq_one_letter_code
_entity_poly.pdbx_strand_id
1 'polypeptide(L)'
;MLQQCCQLLEDRLLIVAFIESASSGYLTSQFSIHKNSGADILLGGLVSYDPSIKISVLKVDPKLIETYTAESPQVTEEMCRLGQTLFQQADIVVSCTGLLKPGGSETTEKPVGTFFICISYLGRIYHYHYFLSGHAEQKLKTLTQKVADSIIALISSNQHKS
;
A
#
# COMPACT_ATOMS: atom_id res chain seq x y z
N MET A 1 -13.11 -11.28 2.83
CA MET A 1 -11.97 -11.08 1.93
C MET A 1 -10.70 -10.62 2.65
N LEU A 2 -10.66 -9.56 3.48
CA LEU A 2 -9.44 -9.24 4.28
C LEU A 2 -8.97 -10.43 5.15
N GLN A 3 -9.85 -11.03 5.94
CA GLN A 3 -9.50 -12.21 6.77
C GLN A 3 -9.00 -13.39 5.92
N GLN A 4 -9.55 -13.58 4.72
CA GLN A 4 -9.08 -14.61 3.78
C GLN A 4 -7.69 -14.29 3.23
N CYS A 5 -7.38 -13.00 3.00
CA CYS A 5 -6.04 -12.57 2.64
C CYS A 5 -5.04 -12.88 3.77
N CYS A 6 -5.38 -12.55 5.02
CA CYS A 6 -4.53 -12.88 6.17
C CYS A 6 -4.32 -14.39 6.30
N GLN A 7 -5.38 -15.19 6.20
CA GLN A 7 -5.27 -16.65 6.21
C GLN A 7 -4.36 -17.16 5.09
N LEU A 8 -4.50 -16.62 3.88
CA LEU A 8 -3.67 -17.04 2.75
C LEU A 8 -2.19 -16.69 2.96
N LEU A 9 -1.88 -15.54 3.57
CA LEU A 9 -0.51 -15.19 3.93
C LEU A 9 0.06 -16.18 4.96
N GLU A 10 -0.74 -16.56 5.97
CA GLU A 10 -0.35 -17.55 6.99
C GLU A 10 -0.10 -18.93 6.36
N ASP A 11 -1.03 -19.41 5.53
CA ASP A 11 -0.93 -20.71 4.84
C ASP A 11 0.27 -20.80 3.89
N ARG A 12 0.79 -19.65 3.45
CA ARG A 12 1.93 -19.53 2.54
C ARG A 12 3.19 -19.04 3.21
N LEU A 13 3.15 -18.78 4.52
CA LEU A 13 4.27 -18.22 5.29
C LEU A 13 4.83 -16.93 4.64
N LEU A 14 3.95 -16.08 4.12
CA LEU A 14 4.32 -14.83 3.46
C LEU A 14 4.19 -13.65 4.42
N ILE A 15 5.23 -12.82 4.45
CA ILE A 15 5.34 -11.65 5.32
C ILE A 15 5.02 -10.38 4.52
N VAL A 16 4.08 -9.56 5.00
CA VAL A 16 3.72 -8.28 4.41
C VAL A 16 4.22 -7.10 5.26
N ALA A 17 4.64 -6.03 4.58
CA ALA A 17 4.91 -4.72 5.16
C ALA A 17 4.22 -3.60 4.37
N PHE A 18 3.93 -2.48 5.05
CA PHE A 18 3.21 -1.36 4.46
C PHE A 18 4.00 -0.04 4.49
N ILE A 19 4.00 0.69 3.37
CA ILE A 19 4.44 2.09 3.30
C ILE A 19 3.20 2.95 3.06
N GLU A 20 2.74 3.67 4.07
CA GLU A 20 1.45 4.35 4.05
C GLU A 20 1.61 5.88 4.01
N SER A 21 0.83 6.54 3.16
CA SER A 21 0.57 7.98 3.22
C SER A 21 -0.89 8.18 3.58
N ALA A 22 -1.79 8.28 2.59
CA ALA A 22 -3.20 8.64 2.80
C ALA A 22 -4.00 7.72 3.73
N SER A 23 -3.58 6.47 3.90
CA SER A 23 -4.19 5.51 4.82
C SER A 23 -3.68 5.64 6.26
N SER A 24 -2.58 6.34 6.51
CA SER A 24 -2.09 6.72 7.84
C SER A 24 -1.99 5.58 8.87
N GLY A 25 -1.57 4.39 8.44
CA GLY A 25 -1.46 3.21 9.32
C GLY A 25 -2.74 2.37 9.36
N TYR A 26 -3.80 2.79 8.65
CA TYR A 26 -5.06 2.06 8.60
C TYR A 26 -4.87 0.68 7.97
N LEU A 27 -4.11 0.54 6.88
CA LEU A 27 -3.87 -0.77 6.27
C LEU A 27 -3.15 -1.70 7.24
N THR A 28 -2.05 -1.22 7.84
CA THR A 28 -1.30 -1.98 8.84
C THR A 28 -2.17 -2.41 10.01
N SER A 29 -2.98 -1.49 10.57
CA SER A 29 -3.86 -1.81 11.70
C SER A 29 -4.93 -2.83 11.33
N GLN A 30 -5.52 -2.75 10.15
CA GLN A 30 -6.53 -3.71 9.71
C GLN A 30 -5.93 -5.12 9.56
N PHE A 31 -4.73 -5.25 8.99
CA PHE A 31 -4.03 -6.54 8.93
C PHE A 31 -3.68 -7.05 10.33
N SER A 32 -3.23 -6.17 11.24
CA SER A 32 -2.94 -6.55 12.62
C SER A 32 -4.15 -7.07 13.39
N ILE A 33 -5.35 -6.55 13.11
CA ILE A 33 -6.62 -6.95 13.75
C ILE A 33 -7.12 -8.29 13.20
N HIS A 34 -6.97 -8.54 11.89
CA HIS A 34 -7.62 -9.67 11.21
C HIS A 34 -6.73 -10.89 10.98
N LYS A 35 -5.41 -10.77 11.20
CA LYS A 35 -4.51 -11.93 11.23
C LYS A 35 -4.87 -12.85 12.40
N ASN A 36 -4.74 -14.16 12.21
CA ASN A 36 -5.05 -15.16 13.24
C ASN A 36 -3.88 -15.37 14.19
N SER A 37 -2.64 -15.31 13.69
CA SER A 37 -1.44 -15.50 14.49
C SER A 37 -0.73 -14.18 14.83
N GLY A 38 0.35 -14.25 15.61
CA GLY A 38 1.11 -13.11 16.14
C GLY A 38 1.81 -12.29 15.06
N ALA A 39 3.13 -12.17 15.15
CA ALA A 39 3.90 -11.34 14.20
C ALA A 39 4.15 -12.03 12.85
N ASP A 40 3.65 -13.26 12.64
CA ASP A 40 4.15 -14.17 11.61
C ASP A 40 3.95 -13.68 10.16
N ILE A 41 2.90 -12.89 9.90
CA ILE A 41 2.63 -12.37 8.55
C ILE A 41 2.77 -10.85 8.42
N LEU A 42 2.95 -10.12 9.52
CA LEU A 42 2.95 -8.65 9.49
C LEU A 42 4.25 -8.12 10.10
N LEU A 43 5.17 -7.69 9.23
CA LEU A 43 6.45 -7.14 9.66
C LEU A 43 6.28 -5.76 10.30
N GLY A 44 5.32 -4.98 9.80
CA GLY A 44 5.01 -3.63 10.28
C GLY A 44 4.71 -2.67 9.13
N GLY A 45 4.89 -1.38 9.40
CA GLY A 45 4.75 -0.36 8.38
C GLY A 45 5.37 0.97 8.76
N LEU A 46 5.57 1.82 7.74
CA LEU A 46 6.03 3.19 7.88
C LEU A 46 4.93 4.14 7.38
N VAL A 47 4.52 5.08 8.22
CA VAL A 47 3.64 6.16 7.80
C VAL A 47 4.47 7.37 7.37
N SER A 48 4.52 7.65 6.07
CA SER A 48 5.18 8.80 5.46
C SER A 48 4.14 9.74 4.84
N TYR A 49 3.28 10.32 5.69
CA TYR A 49 2.14 11.15 5.26
C TYR A 49 2.60 12.44 4.57
N ASP A 50 3.46 13.21 5.24
CA ASP A 50 3.97 14.46 4.71
C ASP A 50 5.09 14.22 3.65
N PRO A 51 5.16 15.01 2.57
CA PRO A 51 6.25 14.91 1.59
C PRO A 51 7.65 14.98 2.22
N SER A 52 7.85 15.76 3.29
CA SER A 52 9.13 15.82 3.99
C SER A 52 9.53 14.49 4.63
N ILE A 53 8.57 13.68 5.08
CA ILE A 53 8.86 12.34 5.64
C ILE A 53 9.18 11.35 4.51
N LYS A 54 8.51 11.47 3.35
CA LYS A 54 8.85 10.68 2.16
C LYS A 54 10.31 10.93 1.75
N ILE A 55 10.76 12.17 1.79
CA ILE A 55 12.13 12.56 1.42
C ILE A 55 13.14 12.18 2.52
N SER A 56 12.90 12.61 3.77
CA SER A 56 13.91 12.52 4.83
C SER A 56 14.06 11.12 5.41
N VAL A 57 12.96 10.37 5.53
CA VAL A 57 12.96 9.02 6.14
C VAL A 57 13.02 7.96 5.06
N LEU A 58 12.07 7.96 4.13
CA LEU A 58 11.98 6.92 3.10
C LEU A 58 13.01 7.12 1.97
N LYS A 59 13.57 8.33 1.82
CA LYS A 59 14.57 8.70 0.80
C LYS A 59 14.03 8.79 -0.63
N VAL A 60 12.74 9.12 -0.79
CA VAL A 60 12.15 9.46 -2.09
C VAL A 60 12.89 10.67 -2.68
N ASP A 61 13.27 10.60 -3.96
CA ASP A 61 13.88 11.74 -4.66
C ASP A 61 12.91 12.94 -4.67
N PRO A 62 13.30 14.10 -4.11
CA PRO A 62 12.49 15.31 -4.14
C PRO A 62 12.00 15.69 -5.54
N LYS A 63 12.79 15.43 -6.58
CA LYS A 63 12.43 15.75 -7.98
C LYS A 63 11.19 14.99 -8.46
N LEU A 64 10.97 13.77 -7.98
CA LEU A 64 9.76 13.00 -8.31
C LEU A 64 8.51 13.67 -7.74
N ILE A 65 8.60 14.18 -6.51
CA ILE A 65 7.48 14.88 -5.87
C ILE A 65 7.23 16.23 -6.55
N GLU A 66 8.28 16.97 -6.89
CA GLU A 66 8.16 18.23 -7.64
C GLU A 66 7.51 18.02 -9.02
N THR A 67 7.86 16.95 -9.72
CA THR A 67 7.38 16.68 -11.09
C THR A 67 5.98 16.09 -11.11
N TYR A 68 5.69 15.12 -10.23
CA TYR A 68 4.48 14.30 -10.30
C TYR A 68 3.51 14.51 -9.14
N THR A 69 3.89 15.26 -8.10
CA THR A 69 3.20 15.39 -6.80
C THR A 69 3.25 14.12 -5.94
N ALA A 70 3.04 14.27 -4.62
CA ALA A 70 3.13 13.17 -3.66
C ALA A 70 2.04 12.10 -3.81
N GLU A 71 0.88 12.46 -4.37
CA GLU A 71 -0.22 11.55 -4.69
C GLU A 71 -0.18 11.17 -6.18
N SER A 72 0.82 10.38 -6.58
CA SER A 72 1.04 9.98 -7.98
C SER A 72 1.52 8.53 -8.10
N PRO A 73 1.30 7.87 -9.25
CA PRO A 73 1.77 6.50 -9.45
C PRO A 73 3.30 6.40 -9.39
N GLN A 74 4.04 7.40 -9.87
CA GLN A 74 5.50 7.44 -9.85
C GLN A 74 6.05 7.48 -8.42
N VAL A 75 5.52 8.38 -7.58
CA VAL A 75 5.92 8.43 -6.17
C VAL A 75 5.50 7.17 -5.42
N THR A 76 4.35 6.58 -5.76
CA THR A 76 3.91 5.31 -5.16
C THR A 76 4.85 4.16 -5.49
N GLU A 77 5.30 4.03 -6.74
CA GLU A 77 6.26 2.99 -7.13
C GLU A 77 7.59 3.16 -6.41
N GLU A 78 8.10 4.39 -6.34
CA GLU A 78 9.34 4.69 -5.62
C GLU A 78 9.21 4.38 -4.13
N MET A 79 8.07 4.73 -3.51
CA MET A 79 7.74 4.33 -2.14
C MET A 79 7.76 2.81 -1.96
N CYS A 80 7.26 2.05 -2.94
CA CYS A 80 7.28 0.59 -2.92
C CYS A 80 8.72 0.04 -2.97
N ARG A 81 9.55 0.55 -3.89
CA ARG A 81 10.95 0.13 -4.05
C ARG A 81 11.80 0.41 -2.81
N LEU A 82 11.66 1.62 -2.27
CA LEU A 82 12.35 2.01 -1.04
C LEU A 82 11.82 1.18 0.14
N GLY A 83 10.53 0.85 0.15
CA GLY A 83 9.93 -0.08 1.10
C GLY A 83 10.51 -1.49 1.04
N GLN A 84 10.79 -2.04 -0.16
CA GLN A 84 11.49 -3.34 -0.30
C GLN A 84 12.88 -3.29 0.34
N THR A 85 13.59 -2.17 0.22
CA THR A 85 14.92 -1.98 0.80
C THR A 85 14.87 -1.83 2.32
N LEU A 86 13.83 -1.16 2.83
CA LEU A 86 13.60 -0.94 4.27
C LEU A 86 13.14 -2.24 4.97
N PHE A 87 12.27 -3.00 4.32
CA PHE A 87 11.62 -4.19 4.84
C PHE A 87 12.14 -5.46 4.15
N GLN A 88 13.43 -5.73 4.27
CA GLN A 88 14.11 -6.82 3.54
C GLN A 88 13.58 -8.22 3.88
N GLN A 89 12.91 -8.39 5.01
CA GLN A 89 12.27 -9.65 5.40
C GLN A 89 10.84 -9.80 4.86
N ALA A 90 10.28 -8.77 4.21
CA ALA A 90 8.93 -8.84 3.68
C ALA A 90 8.94 -9.47 2.27
N ASP A 91 8.11 -10.49 2.07
CA ASP A 91 7.82 -11.06 0.75
C ASP A 91 6.93 -10.12 -0.08
N ILE A 92 6.11 -9.34 0.61
CA ILE A 92 5.17 -8.39 0.02
C ILE A 92 5.36 -7.01 0.64
N VAL A 93 5.54 -5.99 -0.19
CA VAL A 93 5.52 -4.59 0.24
C VAL A 93 4.39 -3.86 -0.47
N VAL A 94 3.50 -3.25 0.31
CA VAL A 94 2.39 -2.46 -0.23
C VAL A 94 2.63 -0.99 0.08
N SER A 95 2.73 -0.16 -0.94
CA SER A 95 2.80 1.29 -0.79
C SER A 95 1.47 1.94 -1.18
N CYS A 96 1.03 2.92 -0.40
CA CYS A 96 -0.25 3.60 -0.61
C CYS A 96 -0.12 5.12 -0.47
N THR A 97 -0.54 5.84 -1.52
CA THR A 97 -0.76 7.29 -1.48
C THR A 97 -2.09 7.64 -2.15
N GLY A 98 -2.62 8.83 -1.92
CA GLY A 98 -3.93 9.21 -2.46
C GLY A 98 -4.57 10.39 -1.74
N LEU A 99 -5.80 10.69 -2.15
CA LEU A 99 -6.57 11.84 -1.70
C LEU A 99 -7.76 11.37 -0.86
N LEU A 100 -7.54 11.19 0.45
CA LEU A 100 -8.60 10.78 1.38
C LEU A 100 -9.63 11.91 1.63
N LYS A 101 -9.13 13.15 1.64
CA LYS A 101 -9.85 14.41 1.93
C LYS A 101 -9.38 15.51 0.95
N PRO A 102 -10.15 16.60 0.80
CA PRO A 102 -9.79 17.70 -0.11
C PRO A 102 -8.41 18.32 0.19
N GLY A 103 -7.77 18.84 -0.87
CA GLY A 103 -6.46 19.49 -0.80
C GLY A 103 -5.30 18.62 -1.33
N GLY A 104 -4.08 18.93 -0.90
CA GLY A 104 -2.88 18.28 -1.42
C GLY A 104 -2.71 18.57 -2.92
N SER A 105 -2.56 17.51 -3.73
CA SER A 105 -2.45 17.62 -5.19
C SER A 105 -3.76 17.32 -5.95
N GLU A 106 -4.90 17.53 -5.30
CA GLU A 106 -6.23 17.39 -5.92
C GLU A 106 -6.36 18.25 -7.18
N THR A 107 -6.93 17.66 -8.22
CA THR A 107 -7.29 18.33 -9.50
C THR A 107 -8.62 17.77 -9.99
N THR A 108 -9.19 18.35 -11.05
CA THR A 108 -10.43 17.83 -11.65
C THR A 108 -10.24 16.41 -12.19
N GLU A 109 -9.05 16.09 -12.69
CA GLU A 109 -8.68 14.78 -13.24
C GLU A 109 -8.25 13.78 -12.15
N LYS A 110 -7.83 14.29 -10.98
CA LYS A 110 -7.44 13.51 -9.80
C LYS A 110 -8.20 14.01 -8.56
N PRO A 111 -9.51 13.71 -8.45
CA PRO A 111 -10.35 14.19 -7.35
C PRO A 111 -10.13 13.41 -6.04
N VAL A 112 -10.69 13.92 -4.94
CA VAL A 112 -10.79 13.16 -3.67
C VAL A 112 -11.43 11.80 -3.90
N GLY A 113 -10.79 10.76 -3.35
CA GLY A 113 -11.14 9.36 -3.59
C GLY A 113 -10.16 8.64 -4.50
N THR A 114 -9.25 9.35 -5.18
CA THR A 114 -8.16 8.72 -5.93
C THR A 114 -7.10 8.15 -4.99
N PHE A 115 -6.77 6.86 -5.16
CA PHE A 115 -5.68 6.17 -4.50
C PHE A 115 -4.79 5.44 -5.50
N PHE A 116 -3.48 5.55 -5.31
CA PHE A 116 -2.48 4.77 -6.02
C PHE A 116 -1.85 3.77 -5.07
N ILE A 117 -1.80 2.52 -5.51
CA ILE A 117 -1.23 1.41 -4.75
C ILE A 117 -0.18 0.73 -5.61
N CYS A 118 0.97 0.42 -5.03
CA CYS A 118 1.92 -0.51 -5.62
C CYS A 118 2.13 -1.68 -4.67
N ILE A 119 2.14 -2.88 -5.23
CA ILE A 119 2.39 -4.13 -4.50
C ILE A 119 3.63 -4.78 -5.10
N SER A 120 4.69 -4.88 -4.32
CA SER A 120 5.85 -5.70 -4.65
C SER A 120 5.55 -7.16 -4.28
N TYR A 121 5.79 -8.09 -5.20
CA TYR A 121 5.76 -9.52 -4.94
C TYR A 121 6.66 -10.26 -5.93
N LEU A 122 7.49 -11.20 -5.46
CA LEU A 122 8.44 -12.00 -6.28
C LEU A 122 9.32 -11.15 -7.22
N GLY A 123 9.85 -10.04 -6.70
CA GLY A 123 10.74 -9.14 -7.45
C GLY A 123 10.03 -8.31 -8.53
N ARG A 124 8.70 -8.31 -8.58
CA ARG A 124 7.89 -7.51 -9.51
C ARG A 124 7.03 -6.51 -8.74
N ILE A 125 6.79 -5.34 -9.33
CA ILE A 125 5.88 -4.33 -8.81
C ILE A 125 4.62 -4.30 -9.66
N TYR A 126 3.47 -4.35 -8.98
CA TYR A 126 2.13 -4.32 -9.58
C TYR A 126 1.44 -3.02 -9.20
N HIS A 127 0.88 -2.33 -10.17
CA HIS A 127 0.28 -1.01 -10.00
C HIS A 127 -1.23 -1.10 -10.00
N TYR A 128 -1.86 -0.42 -9.06
CA TYR A 128 -3.30 -0.29 -8.97
C TYR A 128 -3.70 1.17 -8.77
N HIS A 129 -4.81 1.53 -9.38
CA HIS A 129 -5.41 2.85 -9.27
C HIS A 129 -6.89 2.67 -8.96
N TYR A 130 -7.34 3.26 -7.85
CA TYR A 130 -8.71 3.17 -7.39
C TYR A 130 -9.33 4.56 -7.27
N PHE A 131 -10.61 4.65 -7.63
CA PHE A 131 -11.46 5.78 -7.28
C PHE A 131 -12.54 5.30 -6.32
N LEU A 132 -12.54 5.83 -5.09
CA LEU A 132 -13.35 5.37 -3.98
C LEU A 132 -14.29 6.48 -3.48
N SER A 133 -15.59 6.17 -3.47
CA SER A 133 -16.64 7.08 -2.98
C SER A 133 -16.90 6.93 -1.48
N GLY A 134 -17.65 7.88 -0.92
CA GLY A 134 -18.06 7.88 0.48
C GLY A 134 -17.20 8.75 1.38
N HIS A 135 -17.50 8.75 2.68
CA HIS A 135 -16.72 9.50 3.67
C HIS A 135 -15.36 8.83 3.91
N ALA A 136 -14.44 9.53 4.57
CA ALA A 136 -13.04 9.09 4.72
C ALA A 136 -12.90 7.65 5.24
N GLU A 137 -13.61 7.29 6.31
CA GLU A 137 -13.54 5.93 6.86
C GLU A 137 -14.07 4.86 5.90
N GLN A 138 -15.14 5.16 5.16
CA GLN A 138 -15.69 4.25 4.15
C GLN A 138 -14.68 4.01 3.02
N LYS A 139 -14.01 5.08 2.55
CA LYS A 139 -12.93 4.96 1.55
C LYS A 139 -11.81 4.06 2.06
N LEU A 140 -11.38 4.22 3.31
CA LEU A 140 -10.33 3.37 3.89
C LEU A 140 -10.76 1.91 4.02
N LYS A 141 -12.00 1.64 4.47
CA LYS A 141 -12.56 0.29 4.51
C LYS A 141 -12.56 -0.37 3.12
N THR A 142 -13.06 0.34 2.11
CA THR A 142 -13.06 -0.17 0.73
C THR A 142 -11.65 -0.33 0.18
N LEU A 143 -10.73 0.60 0.48
CA LEU A 143 -9.32 0.52 0.08
C LEU A 143 -8.66 -0.74 0.64
N THR A 144 -8.79 -0.98 1.95
CA THR A 144 -8.27 -2.19 2.59
C THR A 144 -8.80 -3.44 1.90
N GLN A 145 -10.08 -3.44 1.54
CA GLN A 145 -10.66 -4.58 0.86
C GLN A 145 -10.06 -4.79 -0.55
N LYS A 146 -9.91 -3.72 -1.33
CA LYS A 146 -9.28 -3.78 -2.66
C LYS A 146 -7.82 -4.23 -2.61
N VAL A 147 -7.07 -3.78 -1.61
CA VAL A 147 -5.68 -4.21 -1.38
C VAL A 147 -5.63 -5.70 -1.07
N ALA A 148 -6.46 -6.19 -0.15
CA ALA A 148 -6.54 -7.60 0.18
C ALA A 148 -6.91 -8.47 -1.03
N ASP A 149 -7.90 -8.05 -1.82
CA ASP A 149 -8.30 -8.76 -3.05
C ASP A 149 -7.15 -8.85 -4.05
N SER A 150 -6.37 -7.77 -4.18
CA SER A 150 -5.24 -7.71 -5.10
C SER A 150 -4.09 -8.60 -4.66
N ILE A 151 -3.78 -8.65 -3.36
CA ILE A 151 -2.78 -9.57 -2.80
C ILE A 151 -3.20 -11.03 -3.07
N ILE A 152 -4.46 -11.38 -2.79
CA ILE A 152 -4.98 -12.73 -3.07
C ILE A 152 -4.80 -13.08 -4.55
N ALA A 153 -5.22 -12.20 -5.46
CA ALA A 153 -5.09 -12.45 -6.90
C ALA A 153 -3.63 -12.66 -7.34
N LEU A 154 -2.68 -11.89 -6.79
CA LEU A 154 -1.26 -12.03 -7.06
C LEU A 154 -0.70 -13.36 -6.56
N ILE A 155 -1.05 -13.76 -5.34
CA ILE A 155 -0.59 -15.05 -4.77
C ILE A 155 -1.20 -16.22 -5.56
N SER A 156 -2.51 -16.17 -5.88
CA SER A 156 -3.19 -17.26 -6.58
C SER A 156 -2.75 -17.41 -8.04
N SER A 157 -2.50 -16.31 -8.76
CA SER A 157 -2.10 -16.36 -10.18
C SER A 157 -0.69 -16.93 -10.41
N ASN A 158 0.18 -16.91 -9.39
CA ASN A 158 1.53 -17.47 -9.47
C ASN A 158 1.61 -18.95 -9.07
N GLN A 159 0.50 -19.57 -8.63
CA GLN A 159 0.47 -21.01 -8.31
C GLN A 159 0.49 -21.92 -9.54
N HIS A 160 0.21 -21.39 -10.73
CA HIS A 160 0.14 -22.18 -11.97
C HIS A 160 1.42 -22.12 -12.82
N LYS A 161 2.51 -21.56 -12.29
CA LYS A 161 3.77 -21.35 -13.03
C LYS A 161 4.96 -22.13 -12.45
N SER A 162 4.72 -22.99 -11.46
CA SER A 162 5.71 -23.91 -10.90
C SER A 162 5.56 -25.31 -11.46
#